data_AF-A0A927CDU3-F1
#
_entry.id   AF-A0A927CDU3-F1
#
_cell.length_a   1.000
_cell.length_b   1.000
_cell.length_c   1.000
_cell.angle_alpha   90.00
_cell.angle_beta   90.00
_cell.angle_gamma   90.00
#
_symmetry.space_group_name_H-M   'P 1'
#
loop_
_entity.id
_entity.type
_entity.pdbx_description
1 polymer ?
#
loop_
_entity_poly.entity_id
_entity_poly.type
_entity_poly.pdbx_seq_one_letter_code
_entity_poly.pdbx_strand_id
1 'polypeptide(L)'
;MRIPIQVSAESAEPMYHQIEVQLRSLILSGHLPEGTLLPSIREFAQELGCSIITIRRVYQDLEGEGLLRTRQGTGTFVASVGVTEREQYRADAVIEGFRAAIETAKRVHCSREETIQIFEQCLAKWMPPEQAQPENGGKQE
;
A
#
# COMPACT_ATOMS: atom_id res chain seq x y z
N MET A 1 -14.65 -5.52 12.83
CA MET A 1 -13.18 -5.48 12.66
C MET A 1 -12.82 -4.06 12.28
N ARG A 2 -11.81 -3.45 12.91
CA ARG A 2 -11.41 -2.07 12.61
C ARG A 2 -10.21 -2.11 11.67
N ILE A 3 -10.33 -1.52 10.48
CA ILE A 3 -9.21 -1.44 9.53
C ILE A 3 -8.45 -0.14 9.82
N PRO A 4 -7.12 -0.18 10.06
CA PRO A 4 -6.35 1.01 10.44
C PRO A 4 -6.07 1.91 9.24
N ILE A 5 -7.11 2.53 8.67
CA ILE A 5 -6.98 3.55 7.62
C ILE A 5 -7.24 4.92 8.21
N GLN A 6 -6.42 5.90 7.82
CA GLN A 6 -6.59 7.30 8.17
C GLN A 6 -6.72 8.13 6.90
N VAL A 7 -7.63 9.10 6.91
CA VAL A 7 -7.87 9.96 5.75
C VAL A 7 -7.78 11.41 6.18
N SER A 8 -7.06 12.22 5.41
CA SER A 8 -6.97 13.67 5.63
C SER A 8 -7.63 14.41 4.46
N ALA A 9 -8.65 15.21 4.76
CA ALA A 9 -9.28 16.10 3.78
C ALA A 9 -8.40 17.31 3.42
N GLU A 10 -7.38 17.60 4.23
CA GLU A 10 -6.45 18.71 4.03
C GLU A 10 -5.23 18.30 3.17
N SER A 11 -5.09 17.01 2.87
CA SER A 11 -4.05 16.51 1.97
C SER A 11 -4.29 16.96 0.54
N ALA A 12 -3.21 17.23 -0.20
CA ALA A 12 -3.26 17.47 -1.64
C ALA A 12 -3.71 16.23 -2.44
N GLU A 13 -3.65 15.05 -1.82
CA GLU A 13 -4.01 13.79 -2.45
C GLU A 13 -5.51 13.49 -2.28
N PRO A 14 -6.24 13.06 -3.33
CA PRO A 14 -7.65 12.73 -3.22
C PRO A 14 -7.94 11.62 -2.18
N MET A 15 -9.05 11.76 -1.43
CA MET A 15 -9.41 10.79 -0.38
C MET A 15 -9.50 9.35 -0.87
N TYR A 16 -10.02 9.13 -2.09
CA TYR A 16 -10.12 7.77 -2.63
C TYR A 16 -8.72 7.14 -2.74
N HIS A 17 -7.74 7.89 -3.23
CA HIS A 17 -6.38 7.41 -3.44
C HIS A 17 -5.68 7.12 -2.09
N GLN A 18 -5.84 8.01 -1.09
CA GLN A 18 -5.32 7.77 0.26
C GLN A 18 -5.83 6.45 0.86
N ILE A 19 -7.14 6.17 0.71
CA ILE A 19 -7.77 4.95 1.22
C ILE A 19 -7.30 3.72 0.44
N GLU A 20 -7.26 3.83 -0.89
CA GLU A 20 -6.85 2.77 -1.81
C GLU A 20 -5.42 2.32 -1.54
N VAL A 21 -4.47 3.25 -1.42
CA VAL A 21 -3.06 2.98 -1.13
C VAL A 21 -2.90 2.27 0.22
N GLN A 22 -3.59 2.74 1.26
CA GLN A 22 -3.51 2.13 2.59
C GLN A 22 -4.14 0.73 2.61
N LEU A 23 -5.34 0.56 2.05
CA LEU A 23 -6.04 -0.72 2.03
C LEU A 23 -5.24 -1.78 1.24
N ARG A 24 -4.71 -1.38 0.08
CA ARG A 24 -3.80 -2.19 -0.73
C ARG A 24 -2.57 -2.63 0.05
N SER A 25 -1.91 -1.70 0.74
CA SER A 25 -0.73 -2.02 1.57
C SER A 25 -1.03 -3.04 2.67
N LEU A 26 -2.20 -2.93 3.32
CA LEU A 26 -2.64 -3.89 4.33
C LEU A 26 -2.89 -5.29 3.75
N ILE A 27 -3.46 -5.38 2.54
CA ILE A 27 -3.67 -6.66 1.83
C ILE A 27 -2.33 -7.30 1.45
N LEU A 28 -1.44 -6.53 0.82
CA LEU A 28 -0.16 -7.03 0.29
C LEU A 28 0.82 -7.41 1.40
N SER A 29 0.84 -6.66 2.50
CA SER A 29 1.66 -7.00 3.68
C SER A 29 1.11 -8.21 4.45
N GLY A 30 -0.10 -8.68 4.14
CA GLY A 30 -0.76 -9.78 4.84
C GLY A 30 -1.43 -9.40 6.16
N HIS A 31 -1.44 -8.11 6.54
CA HIS A 31 -2.23 -7.64 7.69
C HIS A 31 -3.72 -7.88 7.51
N LEU A 32 -4.21 -7.83 6.27
CA LEU A 32 -5.51 -8.33 5.87
C LEU A 32 -5.29 -9.65 5.12
N PRO A 33 -5.41 -10.81 5.81
CA PRO A 33 -5.18 -12.09 5.18
C PRO A 33 -6.24 -12.39 4.12
N GLU A 34 -5.91 -13.31 3.22
CA GLU A 34 -6.85 -13.85 2.25
C GLU A 34 -8.15 -14.31 2.91
N GLY A 35 -9.28 -14.08 2.25
CA GLY A 35 -10.59 -14.47 2.74
C GLY A 35 -11.13 -13.58 3.86
N THR A 36 -10.40 -12.54 4.27
CA THR A 36 -10.92 -11.53 5.21
C THR A 36 -12.13 -10.84 4.60
N LEU A 37 -13.25 -10.89 5.31
CA LEU A 37 -14.45 -10.12 4.97
C LEU A 37 -14.20 -8.64 5.27
N LEU A 38 -14.26 -7.81 4.24
CA LEU A 38 -14.20 -6.36 4.40
C LEU A 38 -15.55 -5.80 4.87
N PRO A 39 -15.54 -4.65 5.57
CA PRO A 39 -16.77 -3.92 5.86
C PRO A 39 -17.52 -3.61 4.57
N SER A 40 -18.85 -3.50 4.66
CA SER A 40 -19.64 -3.03 3.52
C SER A 40 -19.24 -1.60 3.15
N ILE A 41 -19.48 -1.22 1.89
CA ILE A 41 -19.20 0.13 1.39
C ILE A 41 -19.83 1.20 2.31
N ARG A 42 -21.04 0.95 2.82
CA ARG A 42 -21.75 1.88 3.70
C ARG A 42 -21.10 1.97 5.07
N GLU A 43 -20.76 0.84 5.68
CA GLU A 43 -20.08 0.81 6.99
C GLU A 43 -18.72 1.49 6.91
N PHE A 44 -17.93 1.18 5.88
CA PHE A 44 -16.59 1.74 5.76
C PHE A 44 -16.59 3.24 5.45
N ALA A 45 -17.53 3.70 4.62
CA ALA A 45 -17.72 5.11 4.36
C ALA A 45 -18.07 5.88 5.64
N GLN A 46 -18.93 5.30 6.49
CA GLN A 46 -19.30 5.87 7.77
C GLN A 46 -18.13 5.90 8.75
N GLU A 47 -17.34 4.82 8.82
CA GLU A 47 -16.17 4.73 9.70
C GLU A 47 -15.09 5.76 9.35
N LEU A 48 -14.85 5.98 8.05
CA LEU A 48 -13.83 6.91 7.55
C LEU A 48 -14.35 8.34 7.35
N GLY A 49 -15.64 8.59 7.56
CA GLY A 49 -16.25 9.91 7.36
C GLY A 49 -16.20 10.40 5.91
N CYS A 50 -16.27 9.49 4.93
CA CYS A 50 -16.18 9.80 3.50
C CYS A 50 -17.45 9.39 2.73
N SER A 51 -17.51 9.73 1.44
CA SER A 51 -18.68 9.40 0.63
C SER A 51 -18.74 7.91 0.28
N ILE A 52 -19.96 7.36 0.17
CA ILE A 52 -20.18 5.98 -0.30
C ILE A 52 -19.58 5.76 -1.70
N ILE A 53 -19.60 6.79 -2.55
CA ILE A 53 -19.04 6.73 -3.92
C ILE A 53 -17.53 6.56 -3.87
N THR A 54 -16.86 7.23 -2.92
CA THR A 54 -15.41 7.11 -2.67
C THR A 54 -15.04 5.66 -2.38
N ILE A 55 -15.69 5.02 -1.38
CA ILE A 55 -15.38 3.63 -1.03
C ILE A 55 -15.75 2.66 -2.15
N ARG A 56 -16.87 2.90 -2.84
CA ARG A 56 -17.29 2.06 -3.98
C ARG A 56 -16.20 2.04 -5.06
N ARG A 57 -15.66 3.21 -5.41
CA ARG A 57 -14.56 3.31 -6.37
C ARG A 57 -13.34 2.54 -5.90
N VAL A 58 -12.91 2.75 -4.65
CA VAL A 58 -11.76 2.03 -4.09
C VAL A 58 -11.93 0.51 -4.17
N TYR A 59 -13.12 0.01 -3.81
CA TYR A 59 -13.38 -1.44 -3.87
C TYR A 59 -13.38 -1.96 -5.31
N GLN A 60 -13.93 -1.19 -6.26
CA GLN A 60 -13.93 -1.55 -7.68
C GLN A 60 -12.52 -1.55 -8.28
N ASP A 61 -11.70 -0.56 -7.94
CA ASP A 61 -10.33 -0.44 -8.42
C ASP A 61 -9.48 -1.62 -7.88
N LEU A 62 -9.57 -1.92 -6.58
CA LEU A 62 -8.87 -3.08 -5.98
C LEU A 62 -9.42 -4.44 -6.42
N GLU A 63 -10.71 -4.54 -6.77
CA GLU A 63 -11.29 -5.74 -7.37
C GLU A 63 -10.80 -5.94 -8.82
N GLY A 64 -10.65 -4.84 -9.58
CA GLY A 64 -10.05 -4.83 -10.91
C GLY A 64 -8.58 -5.23 -10.91
N GLU A 65 -7.84 -4.87 -9.85
CA GLU A 65 -6.47 -5.34 -9.59
C GLU A 65 -6.41 -6.81 -9.13
N GLY A 66 -7.54 -7.45 -8.87
CA GLY A 66 -7.61 -8.82 -8.38
C GLY A 66 -7.27 -8.97 -6.90
N LEU A 67 -7.12 -7.88 -6.15
CA LEU A 67 -6.85 -7.89 -4.71
C LEU A 67 -8.11 -8.17 -3.88
N LEU A 68 -9.29 -7.85 -4.44
CA LEU A 68 -10.58 -8.13 -3.84
C LEU A 68 -11.46 -9.02 -4.71
N ARG A 69 -12.41 -9.71 -4.07
CA ARG A 69 -13.47 -10.48 -4.72
C ARG A 69 -14.80 -10.24 -4.01
N THR A 70 -15.79 -9.75 -4.75
CA THR A 70 -17.16 -9.59 -4.25
C THR A 70 -18.00 -10.82 -4.54
N ARG A 71 -18.64 -11.38 -3.51
CA ARG A 71 -19.65 -12.43 -3.64
C ARG A 71 -21.03 -11.85 -3.36
N GLN A 72 -21.92 -11.92 -4.34
CA GLN A 72 -23.27 -11.38 -4.24
C GLN A 72 -24.00 -12.02 -3.04
N GLY A 73 -24.53 -11.18 -2.15
CA GLY A 73 -25.25 -11.62 -0.95
C GLY A 73 -24.36 -12.01 0.24
N THR A 74 -23.03 -12.12 0.07
CA THR A 74 -22.11 -12.47 1.17
C THR A 74 -21.17 -11.32 1.55
N GLY A 75 -20.80 -10.46 0.60
CA GLY A 75 -19.92 -9.31 0.84
C GLY A 75 -18.64 -9.33 -0.01
N THR A 76 -17.69 -8.47 0.32
CA THR A 76 -16.41 -8.33 -0.38
C THR A 76 -15.28 -8.90 0.46
N PHE A 77 -14.45 -9.74 -0.14
CA PHE A 77 -13.37 -10.45 0.54
C PHE A 77 -12.01 -10.11 -0.08
N VAL A 78 -10.97 -10.19 0.73
CA VAL A 78 -9.59 -10.18 0.23
C VAL A 78 -9.36 -11.43 -0.62
N ALA A 79 -8.91 -11.24 -1.86
CA ALA A 79 -8.64 -12.31 -2.80
C ALA A 79 -7.39 -13.11 -2.42
N SER A 80 -7.29 -14.32 -2.95
CA SER A 80 -6.01 -15.04 -2.97
C SER A 80 -5.08 -14.33 -3.93
N VAL A 81 -4.06 -13.69 -3.38
CA VAL A 81 -2.95 -13.13 -4.17
C VAL A 81 -1.78 -14.05 -3.92
N GLY A 82 -1.33 -14.77 -4.95
CA GLY A 82 -0.21 -15.70 -4.84
C GLY A 82 1.06 -14.97 -4.37
N VAL A 83 1.96 -15.66 -3.68
CA VAL A 83 3.22 -15.06 -3.16
C VAL A 83 3.97 -14.33 -4.28
N THR A 84 4.07 -14.94 -5.45
CA THR A 84 4.72 -14.38 -6.64
C THR A 84 3.99 -13.13 -7.17
N GLU A 85 2.66 -13.11 -7.14
CA GLU A 85 1.87 -11.95 -7.58
C GLU A 85 2.01 -10.79 -6.59
N ARG A 86 2.08 -11.06 -5.28
CA ARG A 86 2.36 -10.05 -4.26
C ARG A 86 3.75 -9.44 -4.43
N GLU A 87 4.76 -10.28 -4.69
CA GLU A 87 6.13 -9.82 -4.95
C GLU A 87 6.21 -8.96 -6.22
N GLN A 88 5.58 -9.42 -7.30
CA GLN A 88 5.53 -8.67 -8.57
C GLN A 88 4.83 -7.33 -8.38
N TYR A 89 3.67 -7.31 -7.72
CA TYR A 89 2.94 -6.07 -7.46
C TYR A 89 3.75 -5.09 -6.61
N ARG A 90 4.43 -5.57 -5.56
CA ARG A 90 5.31 -4.73 -4.73
C ARG A 90 6.44 -4.13 -5.58
N ALA A 91 7.04 -4.92 -6.47
CA ALA A 91 8.06 -4.43 -7.38
C ALA A 91 7.50 -3.37 -8.33
N ASP A 92 6.34 -3.61 -8.94
CA ASP A 92 5.69 -2.70 -9.89
C ASP A 92 5.34 -1.36 -9.24
N ALA A 93 4.82 -1.36 -8.01
CA ALA A 93 4.52 -0.14 -7.26
C ALA A 93 5.78 0.70 -6.97
N VAL A 94 6.89 0.04 -6.61
CA VAL A 94 8.18 0.70 -6.40
C VAL A 94 8.74 1.25 -7.72
N ILE A 95 8.63 0.48 -8.81
CA ILE A 95 9.05 0.89 -10.15
C ILE A 95 8.31 2.16 -10.58
N GLU A 96 6.99 2.23 -10.37
CA GLU A 96 6.22 3.41 -10.74
C GLU A 96 6.59 4.64 -9.88
N GLY A 97 6.85 4.44 -8.59
CA GLY A 97 7.41 5.49 -7.74
C GLY A 97 8.77 5.99 -8.23
N PHE A 98 9.66 5.07 -8.63
CA PHE A 98 10.96 5.42 -9.20
C PHE A 98 10.84 6.11 -10.54
N ARG A 99 9.90 5.70 -11.38
CA ARG A 99 9.61 6.37 -12.65
C ARG A 99 9.23 7.83 -12.43
N ALA A 100 8.30 8.10 -11.52
CA ALA A 100 7.88 9.47 -11.19
C ALA A 100 9.06 10.31 -10.64
N ALA A 101 9.92 9.71 -9.82
CA ALA A 101 11.14 10.35 -9.33
C ALA A 101 12.13 10.68 -10.45
N ILE A 102 12.36 9.74 -11.38
CA ILE A 102 13.25 9.92 -12.54
C ILE A 102 12.71 10.99 -13.49
N GLU A 103 11.40 11.03 -13.74
CA GLU A 103 10.76 12.08 -14.55
C GLU A 103 10.95 13.46 -13.90
N THR A 104 10.90 13.53 -12.57
CA THR A 104 11.21 14.76 -11.82
C THR A 104 12.67 15.16 -11.97
N ALA A 105 13.60 14.22 -11.80
CA ALA A 105 15.03 14.44 -11.98
C ALA A 105 15.36 14.98 -13.37
N LYS A 106 14.73 14.43 -14.42
CA LYS A 106 14.85 14.91 -15.81
C LYS A 106 14.37 16.36 -15.97
N ARG A 107 13.23 16.71 -15.37
CA ARG A 107 12.66 18.08 -15.45
C ARG A 107 13.56 19.14 -14.82
N VAL A 108 14.32 18.79 -13.79
CA VAL A 108 15.26 19.70 -13.13
C VAL A 108 16.69 19.56 -13.65
N HIS A 109 16.89 18.86 -14.77
CA HIS A 109 18.19 18.62 -15.40
C HIS A 109 19.23 17.93 -14.51
N CYS A 110 18.78 17.10 -13.57
CA CYS A 110 19.67 16.29 -12.74
C CYS A 110 20.35 15.22 -13.60
N SER A 111 21.67 15.09 -13.47
CA SER A 111 22.41 14.02 -14.13
C SER A 111 22.08 12.65 -13.52
N ARG A 112 22.42 11.59 -14.24
CA ARG A 112 22.25 10.21 -13.75
C ARG A 112 23.01 9.98 -12.44
N GLU A 113 24.23 10.49 -12.35
CA GLU A 113 25.09 10.34 -11.17
C GLU A 113 24.53 11.10 -9.96
N GLU A 114 24.11 12.36 -10.14
CA GLU A 114 23.45 13.13 -9.08
C GLU A 114 22.15 12.47 -8.62
N THR A 115 21.36 11.93 -9.55
CA THR A 115 20.12 11.21 -9.23
C THR A 115 20.39 9.98 -8.36
N ILE A 116 21.43 9.20 -8.68
CA ILE A 116 21.85 8.04 -7.88
C ILE A 116 22.31 8.48 -6.49
N GLN A 117 23.14 9.51 -6.40
CA GLN A 117 23.61 10.03 -5.11
C GLN A 117 22.46 10.52 -4.21
N ILE A 118 21.50 11.26 -4.78
CA ILE A 118 20.31 11.72 -4.06
C ILE A 118 19.48 10.52 -3.58
N PHE A 119 19.33 9.49 -4.43
CA PHE A 119 18.61 8.28 -4.07
C PHE A 119 19.28 7.52 -2.92
N GLU A 120 20.60 7.33 -2.98
CA GLU A 120 21.38 6.70 -1.90
C GLU A 120 21.27 7.47 -0.58
N GLN A 121 21.32 8.81 -0.64
CA GLN A 121 21.09 9.66 0.54
C GLN A 121 19.68 9.50 1.12
N CYS A 122 18.67 9.41 0.26
CA CYS A 122 17.29 9.16 0.66
C CYS A 122 17.12 7.78 1.29
N LEU A 123 17.70 6.73 0.69
CA LEU A 123 17.68 5.38 1.25
C LEU A 123 18.34 5.35 2.63
N ALA A 124 19.56 5.89 2.77
CA ALA A 124 20.26 5.93 4.05
C ALA A 124 19.46 6.67 5.14
N LYS A 125 18.70 7.71 4.76
CA LYS A 125 17.91 8.54 5.68
C LYS A 125 16.58 7.90 6.09
N TRP A 126 15.86 7.30 5.16
CA TRP A 126 14.47 6.89 5.36
C TRP A 126 14.28 5.36 5.39
N MET A 127 15.25 4.60 4.89
CA MET A 127 15.27 3.14 4.91
C MET A 127 16.67 2.65 5.28
N PRO A 128 17.14 2.96 6.50
CA PRO A 128 18.46 2.54 6.95
C PRO A 128 18.55 1.01 6.92
N PRO A 129 19.73 0.44 6.66
CA PRO A 129 19.93 -1.00 6.71
C PRO A 129 19.48 -1.52 8.09
N GLU A 130 18.64 -2.55 8.07
CA GLU A 130 18.14 -3.22 9.26
C GLU A 130 19.34 -3.67 10.09
N GLN A 131 19.55 -3.02 11.25
CA GLN A 131 20.61 -3.42 12.16
C GLN A 131 20.35 -4.88 12.54
N ALA A 132 21.28 -5.77 12.17
CA ALA A 132 21.24 -7.18 12.52
C ALA A 132 20.79 -7.35 13.97
N GLN A 133 19.65 -8.01 14.18
CA GLN A 133 19.20 -8.40 15.50
C GLN A 133 20.33 -9.20 16.16
N PRO A 134 20.78 -8.85 17.38
CA PRO A 134 21.72 -9.69 18.08
C PRO A 134 21.03 -11.03 18.33
N GLU A 135 21.65 -12.07 17.80
CA GLU A 135 21.23 -13.46 17.94
C GLU A 135 21.32 -13.80 19.43
N ASN A 136 20.19 -13.70 20.12
CA ASN A 136 20.01 -14.25 21.45
C ASN A 136 20.00 -15.78 21.32
N GLY A 137 21.16 -16.40 21.45
CA GLY A 137 21.31 -17.71 22.09
C GLY A 137 22.04 -17.47 23.42
N GLY A 138 21.47 -17.66 24.61
CA GLY A 138 20.46 -18.62 25.01
C GLY A 138 21.09 -19.61 25.99
N LYS A 139 20.92 -19.30 27.29
CA LYS A 139 20.84 -20.23 28.45
C LYS A 139 22.08 -21.07 28.82
N GLN A 140 22.58 -20.86 30.04
CA GLN A 140 22.42 -21.76 31.21
C GLN A 140 23.12 -23.12 31.03
N GLU A 141 24.33 -23.25 31.60
CA GLU A 141 24.63 -24.07 32.79
C GLU A 141 26.07 -23.80 33.26
#